data_AF-A0A352WXJ7-F1
#
_entry.id   AF-A0A352WXJ7-F1
#
_cell.length_a   1.000
_cell.length_b   1.000
_cell.length_c   1.000
_cell.angle_alpha   90.00
_cell.angle_beta   90.00
_cell.angle_gamma   90.00
#
_symmetry.space_group_name_H-M   'P 1'
#
loop_
_entity.id
_entity.type
_entity.pdbx_description
1 polymer ?
#
loop_
_entity_poly.entity_id
_entity_poly.type
_entity_poly.pdbx_seq_one_letter_code
_entity_poly.pdbx_strand_id
1 'polypeptide(L)'
;IKRTFAYHGAEHKTIFCYESGEELTVENIRKQKRLHPRCGSSFMIVMMFLGIVIGMLIPSMHAILRTGIRLLILPLIVGIGYEVIMFAGKHDNPVMRVLTAPGIWMQLITTKEPDDKQIEVAIAAIKSALPDQFAEDEVFHGFEYARPQEHTTQEEEESNQV
;
A
#
# COMPACT_ATOMS: atom_id res chain seq x y z
N ILE A 1 -4.89 -10.26 13.20
CA ILE A 1 -5.27 -9.47 11.99
C ILE A 1 -5.02 -7.95 12.17
N LYS A 2 -5.35 -7.32 13.31
CA LYS A 2 -5.15 -5.88 13.54
C LYS A 2 -3.75 -5.36 13.15
N ARG A 3 -2.70 -6.11 13.50
CA ARG A 3 -1.31 -5.78 13.19
C ARG A 3 -1.05 -5.65 11.68
N THR A 4 -1.57 -6.57 10.86
CA THR A 4 -1.42 -6.54 9.40
C THR A 4 -2.09 -5.31 8.78
N PHE A 5 -3.29 -4.95 9.25
CA PHE A 5 -3.98 -3.74 8.79
C PHE A 5 -3.28 -2.45 9.22
N ALA A 6 -2.53 -2.50 10.32
CA ALA A 6 -1.70 -1.38 10.75
C ALA A 6 -0.45 -1.25 9.85
N TYR A 7 0.21 -2.34 9.45
CA TYR A 7 1.27 -2.28 8.41
C TYR A 7 0.76 -1.73 7.06
N HIS A 8 -0.44 -2.14 6.64
CA HIS A 8 -1.09 -1.56 5.45
C HIS A 8 -1.39 -0.06 5.62
N GLY A 9 -1.80 0.36 6.82
CA GLY A 9 -1.92 1.78 7.14
C GLY A 9 -0.59 2.53 7.10
N ALA A 10 0.50 1.92 7.56
CA ALA A 10 1.86 2.48 7.47
C ALA A 10 2.28 2.69 6.02
N GLU A 11 2.10 1.68 5.15
CA GLU A 11 2.38 1.78 3.72
C GLU A 11 1.66 2.98 3.08
N HIS A 12 0.35 3.11 3.30
CA HIS A 12 -0.42 4.23 2.74
C HIS A 12 0.08 5.59 3.19
N LYS A 13 0.38 5.73 4.49
CA LYS A 13 0.89 6.99 5.03
C LYS A 13 2.28 7.32 4.49
N THR A 14 3.15 6.32 4.35
CA THR A 14 4.49 6.48 3.78
C THR A 14 4.43 6.89 2.32
N ILE A 15 3.55 6.26 1.52
CA ILE A 15 3.33 6.64 0.12
C ILE A 15 2.83 8.09 0.02
N PHE A 16 1.87 8.49 0.86
CA PHE A 16 1.42 9.90 0.88
C PHE A 16 2.54 10.89 1.20
N CYS A 17 3.40 10.57 2.17
CA CYS A 17 4.55 11.40 2.54
C CYS A 17 5.55 11.52 1.38
N TYR A 18 5.82 10.41 0.72
CA TYR A 18 6.68 10.36 -0.45
C TYR A 18 6.10 11.19 -1.60
N GLU A 19 4.80 11.06 -1.87
CA GLU A 19 4.11 11.79 -2.94
C GLU A 19 3.94 13.29 -2.65
N SER A 20 3.91 13.70 -1.37
CA SER A 20 3.93 15.12 -0.98
C SER A 20 5.33 15.74 -1.06
N GLY A 21 6.36 14.93 -1.33
CA GLY A 21 7.75 15.37 -1.37
C GLY A 21 8.33 15.72 0.01
N GLU A 22 7.67 15.27 1.08
CA GLU A 22 8.17 15.41 2.45
C GLU A 22 9.24 14.36 2.76
N GLU A 23 10.16 14.70 3.65
CA GLU A 23 11.19 13.77 4.10
C GLU A 23 10.55 12.56 4.83
N LEU A 24 11.01 11.35 4.50
CA LEU A 24 10.50 10.08 5.02
C LEU A 24 10.94 9.83 6.47
N THR A 25 10.39 10.63 7.38
CA THR A 25 10.57 10.49 8.82
C THR A 25 9.29 9.97 9.48
N VAL A 26 9.42 9.32 10.63
CA VAL A 26 8.26 8.82 11.40
C VAL A 26 7.28 9.96 11.73
N GLU A 27 7.82 11.14 12.04
CA GLU A 27 7.02 12.32 12.41
C GLU A 27 6.18 12.87 11.27
N ASN A 28 6.74 12.93 10.05
CA ASN A 28 6.02 13.41 8.87
C ASN A 28 4.98 12.37 8.43
N ILE A 29 5.36 11.10 8.39
CA ILE A 29 4.46 10.01 7.98
C ILE A 29 3.27 9.88 8.93
N ARG A 30 3.46 10.06 10.24
CA ARG A 30 2.37 9.98 11.23
C ARG A 30 1.20 10.93 10.91
N LYS A 31 1.49 12.11 10.36
CA LYS A 31 0.52 13.16 10.01
C LYS A 31 -0.29 12.83 8.75
N GLN A 32 0.20 11.92 7.91
CA GLN A 32 -0.43 11.58 6.64
C GLN A 32 -1.71 10.74 6.83
N LYS A 33 -2.52 10.68 5.77
CA LYS A 33 -3.79 9.92 5.77
C LYS A 33 -3.53 8.44 5.49
N ARG A 34 -4.34 7.56 6.07
CA ARG A 34 -4.31 6.12 5.75
C ARG A 34 -5.22 5.70 4.58
N LEU A 35 -5.96 6.64 3.99
CA LEU A 35 -6.95 6.37 2.94
C LEU A 35 -6.43 6.88 1.61
N HIS A 36 -5.87 5.99 0.80
CA HIS A 36 -5.16 6.34 -0.44
C HIS A 36 -6.00 5.96 -1.68
N PRO A 37 -6.37 6.90 -2.56
CA PRO A 37 -7.25 6.62 -3.70
C PRO A 37 -6.66 5.61 -4.70
N ARG A 38 -5.33 5.42 -4.70
CA ARG A 38 -4.62 4.52 -5.62
C ARG A 38 -4.21 3.18 -4.99
N CYS A 39 -4.80 2.79 -3.87
CA CYS A 39 -4.50 1.50 -3.25
C CYS A 39 -4.99 0.31 -4.11
N GLY A 40 -4.22 -0.77 -4.16
CA GLY A 40 -4.60 -2.03 -4.82
C GLY A 40 -5.91 -2.64 -4.29
N SER A 41 -6.25 -2.42 -3.01
CA SER A 41 -7.55 -2.83 -2.47
C SER A 41 -8.72 -2.07 -3.10
N SER A 42 -8.53 -0.79 -3.45
CA SER A 42 -9.53 -0.03 -4.21
C SER A 42 -9.57 -0.45 -5.67
N PHE A 43 -8.44 -0.83 -6.25
CA PHE A 43 -8.36 -1.41 -7.60
C PHE A 43 -9.20 -2.66 -7.76
N MET A 44 -9.08 -3.62 -6.83
CA MET A 44 -9.90 -4.83 -6.88
C MET A 44 -11.40 -4.54 -6.79
N ILE A 45 -11.81 -3.53 -6.02
CA ILE A 45 -13.22 -3.15 -5.91
C ILE A 45 -13.74 -2.50 -7.19
N VAL A 46 -12.95 -1.62 -7.81
CA VAL A 46 -13.28 -1.02 -9.12
C VAL A 46 -13.42 -2.10 -10.19
N MET A 47 -12.51 -3.09 -10.21
CA MET A 47 -12.58 -4.22 -11.14
C MET A 47 -13.83 -5.08 -10.93
N MET A 48 -14.18 -5.38 -9.68
CA MET A 48 -15.39 -6.14 -9.36
C MET A 48 -16.64 -5.41 -9.86
N PHE A 49 -16.71 -4.09 -9.62
CA PHE A 49 -17.82 -3.27 -10.08
C PHE A 49 -17.92 -3.24 -11.62
N LEU A 50 -16.82 -2.98 -12.32
CA LEU A 50 -16.76 -3.03 -13.79
C LEU A 50 -17.15 -4.41 -14.32
N GLY A 51 -16.66 -5.48 -13.69
CA GLY A 51 -16.98 -6.86 -14.06
C GLY A 51 -18.47 -7.17 -13.94
N ILE A 52 -19.16 -6.63 -12.92
CA ILE A 52 -20.62 -6.77 -12.78
C ILE A 52 -21.35 -6.00 -13.89
N VAL A 53 -20.99 -4.73 -14.12
CA VAL A 53 -21.63 -3.87 -15.12
C VAL A 53 -21.47 -4.46 -16.53
N ILE A 54 -20.25 -4.85 -16.89
CA ILE A 54 -19.98 -5.49 -18.19
C ILE A 54 -20.64 -6.87 -18.26
N GLY A 55 -20.64 -7.61 -17.15
CA GLY A 55 -21.32 -8.90 -17.04
C GLY A 55 -22.83 -8.83 -17.29
N MET A 56 -23.49 -7.71 -16.94
CA MET A 56 -24.91 -7.46 -17.21
C MET A 56 -25.19 -7.20 -18.70
N LEU A 57 -24.22 -6.64 -19.43
CA LEU A 57 -24.34 -6.37 -20.87
C LEU A 57 -24.15 -7.62 -21.73
N ILE A 58 -23.64 -8.72 -21.18
CA ILE A 58 -23.41 -9.97 -21.92
C ILE A 58 -24.71 -10.81 -21.91
N PRO A 59 -25.36 -11.01 -23.07
CA PRO A 59 -26.60 -11.76 -23.16
C PRO A 59 -26.45 -13.23 -22.74
N SER A 60 -27.60 -13.90 -22.52
CA SER A 60 -27.63 -15.33 -22.21
C SER A 60 -27.20 -16.16 -23.41
N MET A 61 -25.98 -16.70 -23.34
CA MET A 61 -25.40 -17.62 -24.31
C MET A 61 -24.98 -18.91 -23.60
N HIS A 62 -24.58 -19.93 -24.38
CA HIS A 62 -24.01 -21.16 -23.84
C HIS A 62 -22.91 -20.89 -22.80
N ALA A 63 -22.92 -21.63 -21.69
CA ALA A 63 -22.09 -21.37 -20.52
C ALA A 63 -20.59 -21.27 -20.84
N ILE A 64 -20.09 -22.13 -21.74
CA ILE A 64 -18.68 -22.15 -22.16
C ILE A 64 -18.32 -20.86 -22.92
N LEU A 65 -19.17 -20.45 -23.87
CA LEU A 65 -18.95 -19.26 -24.68
C LEU A 65 -19.00 -17.99 -23.82
N ARG A 66 -19.94 -17.92 -22.86
CA ARG A 66 -20.01 -16.83 -21.88
C ARG A 66 -18.73 -16.73 -21.05
N THR A 67 -18.21 -17.85 -20.55
CA THR A 67 -16.98 -17.87 -19.75
C THR A 67 -15.77 -17.47 -20.60
N GLY A 68 -15.66 -17.97 -21.83
CA GLY A 68 -14.59 -17.60 -22.76
C GLY A 68 -14.55 -16.10 -23.07
N ILE A 69 -15.73 -15.49 -23.32
CA ILE A 69 -15.84 -14.05 -23.56
C ILE A 69 -15.46 -13.24 -22.32
N ARG A 70 -15.88 -13.65 -21.12
CA ARG A 70 -15.48 -12.97 -19.88
C ARG A 70 -13.97 -13.01 -19.68
N LEU A 71 -13.34 -14.14 -19.94
CA LEU A 71 -11.88 -14.28 -19.83
C LEU A 71 -11.16 -13.36 -20.83
N LEU A 72 -11.67 -13.27 -22.06
CA LEU A 72 -11.10 -12.40 -23.10
C LEU A 72 -11.32 -10.91 -22.83
N ILE A 73 -12.36 -10.55 -22.08
CA ILE A 73 -12.64 -9.17 -21.67
C ILE A 73 -11.81 -8.75 -20.43
N LEU A 74 -11.21 -9.68 -19.69
CA LEU A 74 -10.40 -9.34 -18.49
C LEU A 74 -9.31 -8.29 -18.77
N PRO A 75 -8.48 -8.39 -19.83
CA PRO A 75 -7.47 -7.37 -20.13
C PRO A 75 -8.07 -5.99 -20.38
N LEU A 76 -9.25 -5.93 -21.02
CA LEU A 76 -9.97 -4.69 -21.25
C LEU A 76 -10.46 -4.07 -19.94
N ILE A 77 -11.03 -4.89 -19.05
CA ILE A 77 -11.46 -4.44 -17.71
C ILE A 77 -10.27 -3.91 -16.92
N VAL A 78 -9.15 -4.62 -16.95
CA VAL A 78 -7.90 -4.23 -16.27
C VAL A 78 -7.41 -2.88 -16.79
N GLY A 79 -7.36 -2.70 -18.11
CA GLY A 79 -6.95 -1.44 -18.73
C GLY A 79 -7.85 -0.28 -18.33
N ILE A 80 -9.17 -0.44 -18.42
CA ILE A 80 -10.12 0.62 -18.02
C ILE A 80 -10.01 0.91 -16.52
N GLY A 81 -9.92 -0.13 -15.68
CA GLY A 81 -9.78 0.02 -14.23
C GLY A 81 -8.51 0.76 -13.82
N TYR A 82 -7.39 0.50 -14.52
CA TYR A 82 -6.13 1.20 -14.30
C TYR A 82 -6.26 2.69 -14.59
N GLU A 83 -6.81 3.04 -15.76
CA GLU A 83 -7.02 4.44 -16.16
C GLU A 83 -7.95 5.17 -15.19
N VAL A 84 -9.04 4.51 -14.77
CA VAL A 84 -9.97 5.06 -13.77
C VAL A 84 -9.24 5.41 -12.48
N ILE A 85 -8.40 4.51 -11.94
CA ILE A 85 -7.71 4.80 -10.67
C ILE A 85 -6.56 5.78 -10.83
N MET A 86 -5.86 5.76 -11.95
CA MET A 86 -4.81 6.74 -12.21
C MET A 86 -5.41 8.14 -12.36
N PHE A 87 -6.56 8.25 -13.03
CA PHE A 87 -7.32 9.48 -13.15
C PHE A 87 -7.86 9.93 -11.79
N ALA A 88 -8.28 8.99 -10.92
CA ALA A 88 -8.75 9.26 -9.56
C ALA A 88 -7.72 9.96 -8.70
N GLY A 89 -6.47 9.49 -8.78
CA GLY A 89 -5.37 10.06 -8.02
C GLY A 89 -4.99 11.46 -8.47
N LYS A 90 -5.30 11.84 -9.72
CA LYS A 90 -4.95 13.15 -10.30
C LYS A 90 -6.07 14.20 -10.21
N HIS A 91 -7.33 13.79 -10.12
CA HIS A 91 -8.48 14.71 -10.16
C HIS A 91 -9.45 14.47 -9.00
N ASP A 92 -9.61 15.49 -8.14
CA ASP A 92 -10.60 15.48 -7.05
C ASP A 92 -11.94 16.09 -7.50
N ASN A 93 -12.63 15.38 -8.40
CA ASN A 93 -13.97 15.75 -8.85
C ASN A 93 -15.05 14.99 -8.07
N PRO A 94 -16.26 15.55 -7.86
CA PRO A 94 -17.32 14.88 -7.11
C PRO A 94 -17.74 13.54 -7.74
N VAL A 95 -17.75 13.46 -9.07
CA VAL A 95 -17.98 12.20 -9.81
C VAL A 95 -16.93 11.16 -9.45
N MET A 96 -15.67 11.57 -9.38
CA MET A 96 -14.56 10.67 -9.09
C MET A 96 -14.57 10.18 -7.65
N ARG A 97 -14.98 11.06 -6.73
CA ARG A 97 -15.18 10.72 -5.32
C ARG A 97 -16.27 9.66 -5.14
N VAL A 98 -17.37 9.74 -5.89
CA VAL A 98 -18.42 8.71 -5.87
C VAL A 98 -17.91 7.39 -6.44
N LEU A 99 -17.19 7.43 -7.57
CA LEU A 99 -16.68 6.21 -8.22
C LEU A 99 -15.65 5.46 -7.36
N THR A 100 -14.84 6.20 -6.60
CA THR A 100 -13.75 5.68 -5.75
C THR A 100 -14.18 5.41 -4.31
N ALA A 101 -15.31 5.99 -3.87
CA ALA A 101 -15.90 5.78 -2.55
C ALA A 101 -15.97 4.30 -2.11
N PRO A 102 -16.48 3.35 -2.92
CA PRO A 102 -16.55 1.95 -2.48
C PRO A 102 -15.16 1.35 -2.19
N GLY A 103 -14.13 1.77 -2.96
CA GLY A 103 -12.75 1.39 -2.70
C GLY A 103 -12.21 1.96 -1.39
N ILE A 104 -12.52 3.22 -1.10
CA ILE A 104 -12.13 3.89 0.16
C ILE A 104 -12.85 3.26 1.37
N TRP A 105 -14.11 2.86 1.22
CA TRP A 105 -14.83 2.17 2.29
C TRP A 105 -14.20 0.84 2.65
N MET A 106 -13.69 0.09 1.68
CA MET A 106 -12.92 -1.12 1.98
C MET A 106 -11.66 -0.81 2.78
N GLN A 107 -10.96 0.28 2.47
CA GLN A 107 -9.79 0.70 3.25
C GLN A 107 -10.15 1.06 4.69
N LEU A 108 -11.35 1.58 4.97
CA LEU A 108 -11.77 1.83 6.35
C LEU A 108 -11.77 0.54 7.20
N ILE A 109 -12.00 -0.61 6.56
CA ILE A 109 -11.99 -1.94 7.19
C ILE A 109 -10.57 -2.53 7.22
N THR A 110 -9.82 -2.39 6.12
CA THR A 110 -8.53 -3.07 5.89
C THR A 110 -7.29 -2.28 6.28
N THR A 111 -7.44 -1.04 6.75
CA THR A 111 -6.33 -0.24 7.31
C THR A 111 -6.62 0.18 8.75
N LYS A 112 -5.56 0.30 9.56
CA LYS A 112 -5.57 0.81 10.93
C LYS A 112 -4.40 1.76 11.14
N GLU A 113 -4.48 2.57 12.19
CA GLU A 113 -3.37 3.44 12.56
C GLU A 113 -2.15 2.60 12.96
N PRO A 114 -0.97 2.85 12.35
CA PRO A 114 0.27 2.15 12.67
C PRO A 114 0.94 2.69 13.92
N ASP A 115 1.78 1.87 14.53
CA ASP A 115 2.80 2.31 15.48
C ASP A 115 4.10 2.73 14.76
N ASP A 116 5.02 3.34 15.50
CA ASP A 116 6.26 3.91 14.95
C ASP A 116 7.17 2.84 14.33
N LYS A 117 7.24 1.66 14.93
CA LYS A 117 8.03 0.54 14.39
C LYS A 117 7.48 0.05 13.05
N GLN A 118 6.15 0.09 12.89
CA GLN A 118 5.52 -0.24 11.62
C GLN A 118 5.78 0.82 10.54
N ILE A 119 5.86 2.09 10.93
CA ILE A 119 6.26 3.18 10.03
C ILE A 119 7.71 3.02 9.59
N GLU A 120 8.64 2.71 10.51
CA GLU A 120 10.04 2.42 10.18
C GLU A 120 10.19 1.30 9.14
N VAL A 121 9.44 0.20 9.33
CA VAL A 121 9.39 -0.89 8.35
C VAL A 121 8.87 -0.41 7.00
N ALA A 122 7.84 0.44 6.97
CA ALA A 122 7.31 0.99 5.73
C ALA A 122 8.30 1.95 5.04
N ILE A 123 9.08 2.73 5.80
CA ILE A 123 10.17 3.57 5.27
C ILE A 123 11.25 2.69 4.62
N ALA A 124 11.70 1.64 5.32
CA ALA A 124 12.68 0.72 4.76
C ALA A 124 12.15 0.08 3.48
N ALA A 125 10.89 -0.38 3.48
CA ALA A 125 10.27 -1.01 2.32
C ALA A 125 10.17 -0.07 1.11
N ILE A 126 9.76 1.19 1.29
CA ILE A 126 9.62 2.14 0.16
C ILE A 126 10.99 2.53 -0.40
N LYS A 127 12.01 2.73 0.45
CA LYS A 127 13.37 3.02 -0.01
C LYS A 127 13.94 1.85 -0.80
N SER A 128 13.76 0.62 -0.32
CA SER A 128 14.16 -0.59 -1.05
C SER A 128 13.42 -0.78 -2.38
N ALA A 129 12.15 -0.33 -2.48
CA ALA A 129 11.35 -0.45 -3.69
C ALA A 129 11.72 0.59 -4.76
N LEU A 130 12.45 1.65 -4.40
CA LEU A 130 12.83 2.76 -5.27
C LEU A 130 14.36 2.99 -5.25
N PRO A 131 15.17 2.00 -5.66
CA PRO A 131 16.64 2.07 -5.57
C PRO A 131 17.26 3.18 -6.42
N ASP A 132 16.60 3.59 -7.51
CA ASP A 132 17.07 4.70 -8.35
C ASP A 132 16.94 6.07 -7.66
N GLN A 133 16.12 6.16 -6.60
CA GLN A 133 15.85 7.40 -5.87
C GLN A 133 16.47 7.44 -4.47
N PHE A 134 16.70 6.27 -3.87
CA PHE A 134 17.32 6.14 -2.56
C PHE A 134 18.53 5.21 -2.68
N ALA A 135 19.70 5.72 -2.34
CA ALA A 135 20.94 4.96 -2.42
C ALA A 135 20.93 3.76 -1.45
N GLU A 136 21.61 2.67 -1.83
CA GLU A 136 21.59 1.39 -1.08
C GLU A 136 22.13 1.52 0.36
N ASP A 137 23.05 2.46 0.59
CA ASP A 137 23.61 2.79 1.90
C ASP A 137 22.57 3.41 2.85
N GLU A 138 21.63 4.21 2.35
CA GLU A 138 20.51 4.71 3.14
C GLU A 138 19.50 3.62 3.53
N VAL A 139 19.40 2.56 2.73
CA VAL A 139 18.51 1.41 2.97
C VAL A 139 19.11 0.52 4.05
N PHE A 140 20.42 0.25 3.99
CA PHE A 140 21.09 -0.67 4.91
C PHE A 140 21.44 -0.05 6.27
N HIS A 141 21.76 1.24 6.35
CA HIS A 141 21.96 1.89 7.66
C HIS A 141 20.69 1.92 8.53
N GLY A 142 19.50 1.87 7.92
CA GLY A 142 18.24 1.70 8.66
C GLY A 142 18.09 0.33 9.33
N PHE A 143 18.71 -0.73 8.79
CA PHE A 143 18.71 -2.07 9.40
C PHE A 143 19.66 -2.18 10.59
N GLU A 144 20.67 -1.33 10.67
CA GLU A 144 21.64 -1.34 11.77
C GLU A 144 21.03 -0.87 13.08
N TYR A 145 20.00 -0.01 13.02
CA TYR A 145 19.19 0.43 14.16
C TYR A 145 18.19 -0.64 14.64
N ALA A 146 17.81 -1.58 13.76
CA ALA A 146 16.86 -2.66 14.07
C ALA A 146 17.53 -3.91 14.67
N ARG A 147 18.87 -3.95 14.75
CA ARG A 147 19.57 -4.99 15.49
C ARG A 147 19.32 -4.73 16.99
N PRO A 148 18.76 -5.69 17.75
CA PRO A 148 18.82 -5.61 19.20
C PRO A 148 20.29 -5.39 19.55
N GLN A 149 20.60 -4.31 20.28
CA GLN A 149 21.94 -4.16 20.84
C GLN A 149 22.12 -5.37 21.75
N GLU A 150 22.94 -6.33 21.34
CA GLU A 150 23.47 -7.31 22.28
C GLU A 150 24.13 -6.48 23.36
N HIS A 151 23.52 -6.48 24.55
CA HIS A 151 24.10 -5.91 25.73
C HIS A 151 25.28 -6.81 26.07
N THR A 152 26.42 -6.59 25.42
CA THR A 152 27.69 -7.17 25.85
C THR A 152 27.98 -6.55 27.20
N THR A 153 27.59 -7.27 28.25
CA THR A 153 28.01 -7.06 29.63
C THR A 153 29.54 -7.05 29.64
N GLN A 154 30.13 -5.86 29.66
CA GLN A 154 31.57 -5.65 29.84
C GLN A 154 32.01 -5.82 31.31
N GLU A 155 31.26 -6.55 32.14
CA GLU A 155 31.54 -6.68 33.58
C GLU A 155 32.13 -8.04 34.00
N GLU A 156 32.32 -9.01 33.09
CA GLU A 156 32.87 -10.34 33.48
C GLU A 156 34.38 -10.53 33.22
N GLU A 157 35.10 -9.60 32.60
CA GLU A 157 36.54 -9.77 32.33
C GLU A 157 37.50 -9.12 33.35
N GLU A 158 37.02 -8.27 34.27
CA GLU A 158 37.89 -7.64 35.29
C GLU A 158 37.96 -8.40 36.65
N SER A 159 37.16 -9.45 36.86
CA SER A 159 37.19 -10.21 38.13
C SER A 159 38.07 -11.48 38.11
N ASN A 160 38.81 -11.74 37.03
CA ASN A 160 39.67 -12.93 36.91
C ASN A 160 41.17 -12.58 36.83
N GLN A 161 41.55 -11.40 37.31
CA GLN A 161 42.93 -11.02 37.61
C GLN A 161 43.08 -10.58 39.08
N VAL A 162 42.68 -11.43 40.03
CA VAL A 162 43.20 -11.45 41.40
C VAL A 162 43.31 -12.89 41.89
#